data_AF-S9TRJ7-F1
#
_entry.id   AF-S9TRJ7-F1
#
_cell.length_a   1.000
_cell.length_b   1.000
_cell.length_c   1.000
_cell.angle_alpha   90.00
_cell.angle_beta   90.00
_cell.angle_gamma   90.00
#
_symmetry.space_group_name_H-M   'P 1'
#
loop_
_entity.id
_entity.type
_entity.pdbx_description
1 polymer ?
#
loop_
_entity_poly.entity_id
_entity_poly.type
_entity_poly.pdbx_seq_one_letter_code
_entity_poly.pdbx_strand_id
1 'polypeptide(L)'
;MSGRPQPRTGKAPQLESYTKADVENMKRKNTSRYFVIMRNKLYDVTELRPRHPGGTSVFDFNNGEDVTETFDSMHGGDIAERMEEHLIGRIVSEAERQRAQPPPPAAAPELTMAAIQKRLQQPDKAIILILFGYAYDVTEYAYGHPGGLTVLWNHRGKESGEAFMRIHGLFAKKEVKRYCMGRVVDAPPTKPSPLVDAPAPAAAPAAAPAAAGATPYEQARLHAERKPSQAPPSQEAPRGVARQRTRVLTQFYSTSSKAIKYLSFASPERLPLLPGGHVRLLSDPAAGEGKFYTPYRVEETDFYVALRKYPGGVTSSYLFERRMGDEVQYEGPFPPAWLAAEDAVLQDPARPPGQRHVLLLAGGTGTCPMYSIASDLLARQTAHVTLLISVHTSFDFVVDLELQELLREYGPPPPESRDARRCYFAVRACLTRPPAGDAVTWVKFSKGRIDAALLASLKLPPTQAVVICGPPGFNKAVAASVVEAQVCKEELVHIL
;
A
#
# COMPACT_ATOMS: atom_id res chain seq x y z
N MET A 1 -56.42 -7.75 40.37
CA MET A 1 -55.51 -7.01 39.45
C MET A 1 -54.85 -8.05 38.53
N SER A 2 -55.49 -8.37 37.41
CA SER A 2 -54.92 -9.27 36.39
C SER A 2 -54.35 -8.44 35.25
N GLY A 3 -53.03 -8.44 35.11
CA GLY A 3 -52.35 -7.77 34.00
C GLY A 3 -52.49 -8.60 32.72
N ARG A 4 -53.17 -8.06 31.72
CA ARG A 4 -53.12 -8.58 30.34
C ARG A 4 -51.68 -8.44 29.79
N PRO A 5 -51.11 -9.47 29.16
CA PRO A 5 -49.87 -9.30 28.41
C PRO A 5 -50.13 -8.43 27.16
N GLN A 6 -49.27 -7.43 26.95
CA GLN A 6 -49.29 -6.56 25.78
C GLN A 6 -48.99 -7.34 24.49
N PRO A 7 -49.55 -6.93 23.33
CA PRO A 7 -49.28 -7.58 22.06
C PRO A 7 -47.82 -7.37 21.64
N ARG A 8 -47.13 -8.46 21.31
CA ARG A 8 -45.82 -8.41 20.64
C ARG A 8 -46.02 -7.76 19.26
N THR A 9 -45.45 -6.57 19.05
CA THR A 9 -45.33 -5.95 17.73
C THR A 9 -44.27 -6.69 16.91
N GLY A 10 -44.62 -7.84 16.36
CA GLY A 10 -43.85 -8.52 15.32
C GLY A 10 -44.31 -8.04 13.95
N LYS A 11 -43.42 -7.42 13.17
CA LYS A 11 -43.64 -7.16 11.75
C LYS A 11 -43.81 -8.52 11.05
N ALA A 12 -44.89 -8.74 10.32
CA ALA A 12 -45.06 -9.97 9.53
C ALA A 12 -43.87 -10.14 8.54
N PRO A 13 -43.36 -11.36 8.33
CA PRO A 13 -42.28 -11.59 7.38
C PRO A 13 -42.73 -11.15 5.98
N GLN A 14 -41.92 -10.32 5.31
CA GLN A 14 -42.20 -9.90 3.95
C GLN A 14 -41.92 -11.07 3.00
N LEU A 15 -42.94 -11.56 2.32
CA LEU A 15 -42.82 -12.60 1.29
C LEU A 15 -41.99 -12.06 0.11
N GLU A 16 -41.01 -12.85 -0.32
CA GLU A 16 -40.24 -12.58 -1.53
C GLU A 16 -41.17 -12.50 -2.76
N SER A 17 -40.86 -11.62 -3.71
CA SER A 17 -41.70 -11.35 -4.88
C SER A 17 -41.07 -11.90 -6.15
N TYR A 18 -41.83 -12.66 -6.93
CA TYR A 18 -41.43 -13.41 -8.13
C TYR A 18 -42.29 -12.99 -9.33
N THR A 19 -41.76 -13.03 -10.56
CA THR A 19 -42.56 -12.90 -11.80
C THR A 19 -42.72 -14.25 -12.47
N LYS A 20 -43.66 -14.38 -13.41
CA LYS A 20 -43.80 -15.62 -14.21
C LYS A 20 -42.49 -15.99 -14.93
N ALA A 21 -41.72 -14.99 -15.39
CA ALA A 21 -40.41 -15.21 -16.00
C ALA A 21 -39.36 -15.77 -15.01
N ASP A 22 -39.39 -15.36 -13.74
CA ASP A 22 -38.53 -15.95 -12.71
C ASP A 22 -38.85 -17.42 -12.49
N VAL A 23 -40.13 -17.78 -12.45
CA VAL A 23 -40.58 -19.17 -12.30
C VAL A 23 -40.10 -20.02 -13.48
N GLU A 24 -40.21 -19.53 -14.72
CA GLU A 24 -39.67 -20.20 -15.91
C GLU A 24 -38.14 -20.34 -15.86
N ASN A 25 -37.43 -19.35 -15.34
CA ASN A 25 -35.99 -19.43 -15.14
C ASN A 25 -35.61 -20.45 -14.06
N MET A 26 -36.37 -20.53 -12.98
CA MET A 26 -36.16 -21.51 -11.91
C MET A 26 -36.37 -22.93 -12.42
N LYS A 27 -37.43 -23.16 -13.21
CA LYS A 27 -37.69 -24.43 -13.91
C LYS A 27 -36.53 -24.82 -14.84
N ARG A 28 -36.01 -23.88 -15.63
CA ARG A 28 -34.88 -24.12 -16.54
C ARG A 28 -33.57 -24.42 -15.82
N LYS A 29 -33.28 -23.71 -14.73
CA LYS A 29 -32.04 -23.90 -13.95
C LYS A 29 -32.03 -25.20 -13.16
N ASN A 30 -33.20 -25.65 -12.71
CA ASN A 30 -33.33 -26.90 -12.00
C ASN A 30 -34.60 -27.64 -12.43
N THR A 31 -34.43 -28.55 -13.40
CA THR A 31 -35.52 -29.34 -13.98
C THR A 31 -36.10 -30.38 -13.02
N SER A 32 -35.50 -30.57 -11.84
CA SER A 32 -36.04 -31.46 -10.80
C SER A 32 -36.98 -30.75 -9.83
N ARG A 33 -37.18 -29.43 -9.95
CA ARG A 33 -38.11 -28.66 -9.12
C ARG A 33 -39.44 -28.37 -9.82
N TYR A 34 -40.52 -28.42 -9.06
CA TYR A 34 -41.89 -28.20 -9.52
C TYR A 34 -42.55 -27.09 -8.72
N PHE A 35 -43.14 -26.15 -9.45
CA PHE A 35 -43.78 -24.98 -8.86
C PHE A 35 -45.23 -24.90 -9.31
N VAL A 36 -46.09 -24.34 -8.47
CA VAL A 36 -47.46 -23.96 -8.85
C VAL A 36 -47.79 -22.59 -8.27
N ILE A 37 -48.66 -21.86 -8.96
CA ILE A 37 -49.13 -20.57 -8.53
C ILE A 37 -50.58 -20.73 -8.06
N MET A 38 -50.89 -20.21 -6.87
CA MET A 38 -52.25 -20.17 -6.35
C MET A 38 -52.50 -18.82 -5.69
N ARG A 39 -53.55 -18.10 -6.09
CA ARG A 39 -53.96 -16.81 -5.50
C ARG A 39 -52.79 -15.82 -5.40
N ASN A 40 -52.03 -15.67 -6.49
CA ASN A 40 -50.81 -14.85 -6.59
C ASN A 40 -49.70 -15.23 -5.58
N LYS A 41 -49.70 -16.45 -5.06
CA LYS A 41 -48.63 -17.02 -4.24
C LYS A 41 -47.93 -18.15 -5.00
N LEU A 42 -46.62 -18.25 -4.85
CA LEU A 42 -45.77 -19.24 -5.50
C LEU A 42 -45.38 -20.32 -4.50
N TYR A 43 -45.65 -21.57 -4.85
CA TYR A 43 -45.39 -22.72 -3.99
C TYR A 43 -44.39 -23.67 -4.64
N ASP A 44 -43.44 -24.20 -3.87
CA ASP A 44 -42.59 -25.31 -4.27
C ASP A 44 -43.24 -26.63 -3.86
N VAL A 45 -43.71 -27.37 -4.85
CA VAL A 45 -44.43 -28.63 -4.68
C VAL A 45 -43.60 -29.85 -5.07
N THR A 46 -42.28 -29.67 -5.19
CA THR A 46 -41.33 -30.74 -5.55
C THR A 46 -41.47 -31.95 -4.63
N GLU A 47 -41.63 -31.72 -3.33
CA GLU A 47 -41.77 -32.79 -2.33
C GLU A 47 -43.18 -33.40 -2.28
N LEU A 48 -44.20 -32.69 -2.77
CA LEU A 48 -45.58 -33.17 -2.83
C LEU A 48 -45.83 -34.05 -4.05
N ARG A 49 -45.13 -33.77 -5.17
CA ARG A 49 -45.30 -34.46 -6.45
C ARG A 49 -45.35 -35.99 -6.35
N PRO A 50 -44.41 -36.71 -5.71
CA PRO A 50 -44.44 -38.17 -5.67
C PRO A 50 -45.53 -38.77 -4.77
N ARG A 51 -46.20 -37.96 -3.93
CA ARG A 51 -47.16 -38.42 -2.92
C ARG A 51 -48.58 -37.93 -3.18
N HIS A 52 -48.80 -37.22 -4.29
CA HIS A 52 -50.10 -36.63 -4.60
C HIS A 52 -51.09 -37.69 -5.15
N PRO A 53 -52.30 -37.82 -4.57
CA PRO A 53 -53.29 -38.82 -4.98
C PRO A 53 -53.72 -38.73 -6.46
N GLY A 54 -53.67 -37.54 -7.06
CA GLY A 54 -53.95 -37.33 -8.49
C GLY A 54 -52.83 -37.77 -9.45
N GLY A 55 -51.74 -38.33 -8.93
CA GLY A 55 -50.56 -38.75 -9.72
C GLY A 55 -49.57 -37.62 -9.99
N THR A 56 -48.37 -37.96 -10.46
CA THR A 56 -47.30 -36.97 -10.73
C THR A 56 -47.56 -36.11 -11.95
N SER A 57 -48.35 -36.63 -12.91
CA SER A 57 -48.66 -35.97 -14.18
C SER A 57 -49.34 -34.61 -14.00
N VAL A 58 -50.12 -34.43 -12.92
CA VAL A 58 -50.78 -33.15 -12.62
C VAL A 58 -49.77 -32.02 -12.41
N PHE A 59 -48.59 -32.31 -11.87
CA PHE A 59 -47.52 -31.31 -11.72
C PHE A 59 -46.71 -31.16 -12.99
N ASP A 60 -46.59 -32.20 -13.81
CA ASP A 60 -45.85 -32.15 -15.06
C ASP A 60 -46.54 -31.23 -16.07
N PHE A 61 -47.89 -31.28 -16.13
CA PHE A 61 -48.68 -30.41 -17.00
C PHE A 61 -48.86 -28.98 -16.47
N ASN A 62 -48.77 -28.78 -15.16
CA ASN A 62 -49.04 -27.49 -14.53
C ASN A 62 -47.80 -26.83 -13.90
N ASN A 63 -46.60 -27.31 -14.20
CA ASN A 63 -45.37 -26.77 -13.61
C ASN A 63 -45.18 -25.30 -14.01
N GLY A 64 -45.23 -24.41 -13.04
CA GLY A 64 -45.12 -22.96 -13.20
C GLY A 64 -46.43 -22.25 -13.56
N GLU A 65 -47.53 -22.98 -13.67
CA GLU A 65 -48.84 -22.43 -14.05
C GLU A 65 -49.67 -22.01 -12.83
N ASP A 66 -50.67 -21.15 -13.07
CA ASP A 66 -51.68 -20.79 -12.08
C ASP A 66 -52.78 -21.85 -12.06
N VAL A 67 -52.86 -22.56 -10.93
CA VAL A 67 -53.80 -23.67 -10.73
C VAL A 67 -54.90 -23.31 -9.75
N THR A 68 -55.09 -22.03 -9.41
CA THR A 68 -56.03 -21.58 -8.38
C THR A 68 -57.42 -22.19 -8.55
N GLU A 69 -57.99 -22.09 -9.75
CA GLU A 69 -59.35 -22.55 -10.03
C GLU A 69 -59.47 -24.08 -9.95
N THR A 70 -58.50 -24.80 -10.52
CA THR A 70 -58.46 -26.27 -10.48
C THR A 70 -58.22 -26.78 -9.08
N PHE A 71 -57.36 -26.12 -8.31
CA PHE A 71 -57.06 -26.45 -6.93
C PHE A 71 -58.30 -26.26 -6.05
N ASP A 72 -58.94 -25.09 -6.13
CA ASP A 72 -60.13 -24.75 -5.34
C ASP A 72 -61.35 -25.64 -5.67
N SER A 73 -61.43 -26.16 -6.89
CA SER A 73 -62.51 -27.06 -7.31
C SER A 73 -62.31 -28.52 -6.86
N MET A 74 -61.06 -28.93 -6.62
CA MET A 74 -60.69 -30.32 -6.33
C MET A 74 -60.27 -30.54 -4.86
N HIS A 75 -59.91 -29.48 -4.13
CA HIS A 75 -59.36 -29.55 -2.78
C HIS A 75 -60.15 -28.66 -1.82
N GLY A 76 -60.36 -29.15 -0.59
CA GLY A 76 -61.01 -28.40 0.49
C GLY A 76 -60.11 -27.33 1.12
N GLY A 77 -60.71 -26.45 1.94
CA GLY A 77 -60.00 -25.35 2.61
C GLY A 77 -58.92 -25.80 3.60
N ASP A 78 -59.07 -26.99 4.19
CA ASP A 78 -58.10 -27.64 5.08
C ASP A 78 -56.78 -28.01 4.36
N ILE A 79 -56.85 -28.31 3.05
CA ILE A 79 -55.66 -28.54 2.24
C ILE A 79 -54.94 -27.24 1.90
N ALA A 80 -55.67 -26.12 1.76
CA ALA A 80 -55.08 -24.82 1.48
C ALA A 80 -54.19 -24.30 2.62
N GLU A 81 -54.53 -24.60 3.88
CA GLU A 81 -53.70 -24.24 5.04
C GLU A 81 -52.38 -25.02 5.06
N ARG A 82 -52.40 -26.31 4.69
CA ARG A 82 -51.20 -27.15 4.61
C ARG A 82 -50.24 -26.71 3.50
N MET A 83 -50.75 -26.04 2.47
CA MET A 83 -49.91 -25.52 1.38
C MET A 83 -49.01 -24.37 1.85
N GLU A 84 -49.31 -23.70 2.98
CA GLU A 84 -48.47 -22.60 3.48
C GLU A 84 -47.03 -23.02 3.79
N GLU A 85 -46.79 -24.27 4.18
CA GLU A 85 -45.44 -24.83 4.41
C GLU A 85 -44.58 -24.84 3.14
N HIS A 86 -45.23 -24.85 1.97
CA HIS A 86 -44.60 -24.88 0.66
C HIS A 86 -44.50 -23.50 0.01
N LEU A 87 -44.94 -22.44 0.70
CA LEU A 87 -44.95 -21.07 0.19
C LEU A 87 -43.53 -20.51 0.11
N ILE A 88 -43.08 -20.22 -1.11
CA ILE A 88 -41.75 -19.63 -1.33
C ILE A 88 -41.81 -18.14 -1.68
N GLY A 89 -42.97 -17.61 -2.05
CA GLY A 89 -43.14 -16.18 -2.28
C GLY A 89 -44.47 -15.82 -2.91
N ARG A 90 -44.56 -14.60 -3.45
CA ARG A 90 -45.74 -14.11 -4.19
C ARG A 90 -45.41 -13.79 -5.64
N ILE A 91 -46.37 -14.00 -6.52
CA ILE A 91 -46.30 -13.57 -7.91
C ILE A 91 -46.75 -12.12 -8.00
N VAL A 92 -45.92 -11.30 -8.64
CA VAL A 92 -46.22 -9.92 -9.01
C VAL A 92 -46.10 -9.77 -10.52
N SER A 93 -46.91 -8.89 -11.11
CA SER A 93 -46.72 -8.55 -12.51
C SER A 93 -45.40 -7.82 -12.73
N GLU A 94 -44.87 -7.90 -13.95
CA GLU A 94 -43.65 -7.18 -14.31
C GLU A 94 -43.82 -5.66 -14.08
N ALA A 95 -45.02 -5.12 -14.33
CA ALA A 95 -45.35 -3.71 -14.08
C ALA A 95 -45.44 -3.36 -12.58
N GLU A 96 -45.87 -4.28 -11.71
CA GLU A 96 -45.84 -4.08 -10.25
C GLU A 96 -44.42 -4.20 -9.70
N ARG A 97 -43.63 -5.15 -10.22
CA ARG A 97 -42.20 -5.23 -9.93
C ARG A 97 -41.48 -3.95 -10.33
N GLN A 98 -41.75 -3.42 -11.52
CA GLN A 98 -41.16 -2.17 -12.01
C GLN A 98 -41.64 -0.92 -11.28
N ARG A 99 -42.87 -0.92 -10.75
CA ARG A 99 -43.38 0.17 -9.87
C ARG A 99 -42.83 0.09 -8.45
N ALA A 100 -42.55 -1.11 -7.95
CA ALA A 100 -41.95 -1.35 -6.64
C ALA A 100 -40.41 -1.22 -6.67
N GLN A 101 -39.80 -1.39 -7.84
CA GLN A 101 -38.41 -1.04 -8.10
C GLN A 101 -38.29 0.48 -8.29
N PRO A 102 -37.27 1.14 -7.71
CA PRO A 102 -36.97 2.51 -8.09
C PRO A 102 -36.75 2.58 -9.61
N PRO A 103 -37.13 3.69 -10.27
CA PRO A 103 -37.16 3.75 -11.73
C PRO A 103 -35.82 3.34 -12.35
N PRO A 104 -35.84 2.62 -13.50
CA PRO A 104 -34.63 2.09 -14.10
C PRO A 104 -33.67 3.23 -14.50
N PRO A 105 -32.35 3.04 -14.36
CA PRO A 105 -31.40 3.98 -14.94
C PRO A 105 -31.56 3.96 -16.46
N ALA A 106 -31.52 5.15 -17.06
CA ALA A 106 -31.46 5.33 -18.51
C ALA A 106 -30.37 4.44 -19.14
N ALA A 107 -30.52 4.11 -20.43
CA ALA A 107 -29.55 3.38 -21.25
C ALA A 107 -28.12 3.63 -20.78
N ALA A 108 -27.35 2.54 -20.52
CA ALA A 108 -26.01 2.62 -19.92
C ALA A 108 -25.26 3.78 -20.56
N PRO A 109 -25.02 4.87 -19.81
CA PRO A 109 -24.56 6.10 -20.41
C PRO A 109 -23.27 5.79 -21.13
N GLU A 110 -23.18 6.16 -22.41
CA GLU A 110 -21.91 6.11 -23.12
C GLU A 110 -20.85 6.76 -22.23
N LEU A 111 -19.71 6.08 -22.08
CA LEU A 111 -18.65 6.56 -21.20
C LEU A 111 -18.08 7.84 -21.81
N THR A 112 -18.61 8.97 -21.36
CA THR A 112 -18.27 10.32 -21.82
C THR A 112 -17.48 11.05 -20.75
N MET A 113 -16.71 12.05 -21.15
CA MET A 113 -16.02 12.92 -20.19
C MET A 113 -17.02 13.63 -19.26
N ALA A 114 -18.21 13.98 -19.75
CA ALA A 114 -19.27 14.56 -18.93
C ALA A 114 -19.77 13.58 -17.84
N ALA A 115 -19.96 12.30 -18.18
CA ALA A 115 -20.35 11.28 -17.22
C ALA A 115 -19.25 11.03 -16.16
N ILE A 116 -17.98 10.97 -16.59
CA ILE A 116 -16.83 10.83 -15.70
C ILE A 116 -16.74 12.05 -14.76
N GLN A 117 -16.87 13.27 -15.28
CA GLN A 117 -16.80 14.48 -14.45
C GLN A 117 -17.91 14.52 -13.41
N LYS A 118 -19.13 14.12 -13.78
CA LYS A 118 -20.26 14.00 -12.83
C LYS A 118 -19.97 12.96 -11.75
N ARG A 119 -19.36 11.82 -12.10
CA ARG A 119 -18.93 10.78 -11.15
C ARG A 119 -17.88 11.29 -10.18
N LEU A 120 -16.90 12.07 -10.64
CA LEU A 120 -15.82 12.65 -9.81
C LEU A 120 -16.30 13.71 -8.81
N GLN A 121 -17.51 14.25 -9.00
CA GLN A 121 -18.15 15.23 -8.10
C GLN A 121 -19.01 14.58 -7.01
N GLN A 122 -19.26 13.28 -7.08
CA GLN A 122 -20.00 12.55 -6.06
C GLN A 122 -19.15 12.40 -4.76
N PRO A 123 -19.80 12.31 -3.58
CA PRO A 123 -19.12 12.33 -2.29
C PRO A 123 -18.22 11.12 -2.01
N ASP A 124 -18.30 10.08 -2.85
CA ASP A 124 -17.65 8.79 -2.68
C ASP A 124 -16.22 8.71 -3.21
N LYS A 125 -15.52 9.86 -3.34
CA LYS A 125 -14.08 9.94 -3.62
C LYS A 125 -13.63 9.10 -4.82
N ALA A 126 -14.45 9.00 -5.86
CA ALA A 126 -14.11 8.24 -7.06
C ALA A 126 -12.80 8.77 -7.69
N ILE A 127 -11.93 7.85 -8.11
CA ILE A 127 -10.65 8.13 -8.76
C ILE A 127 -10.63 7.39 -10.08
N ILE A 128 -11.01 8.10 -11.13
CA ILE A 128 -11.03 7.60 -12.50
C ILE A 128 -9.89 8.28 -13.27
N LEU A 129 -8.96 7.50 -13.82
CA LEU A 129 -7.87 8.01 -14.66
C LEU A 129 -8.23 7.85 -16.13
N ILE A 130 -7.75 8.76 -16.98
CA ILE A 130 -7.84 8.61 -18.44
C ILE A 130 -6.45 8.27 -18.97
N LEU A 131 -6.30 7.10 -19.59
CA LEU A 131 -5.04 6.67 -20.21
C LEU A 131 -5.31 6.34 -21.67
N PHE A 132 -4.74 7.11 -22.59
CA PHE A 132 -4.89 6.89 -24.04
C PHE A 132 -6.36 6.75 -24.49
N GLY A 133 -7.25 7.61 -23.96
CA GLY A 133 -8.67 7.64 -24.35
C GLY A 133 -9.54 6.53 -23.74
N TYR A 134 -9.01 5.77 -22.77
CA TYR A 134 -9.76 4.79 -21.98
C TYR A 134 -9.83 5.26 -20.53
N ALA A 135 -10.98 5.07 -19.88
CA ALA A 135 -11.13 5.38 -18.47
C ALA A 135 -10.83 4.16 -17.59
N TYR A 136 -10.20 4.39 -16.44
CA TYR A 136 -9.81 3.37 -15.48
C TYR A 136 -10.28 3.76 -14.09
N ASP A 137 -11.20 3.01 -13.49
CA ASP A 137 -11.64 3.23 -12.11
C ASP A 137 -10.69 2.55 -11.14
N VAL A 138 -9.81 3.34 -10.55
CA VAL A 138 -8.82 2.86 -9.58
C VAL A 138 -9.21 3.19 -8.15
N THR A 139 -10.47 3.57 -7.87
CA THR A 139 -10.92 4.05 -6.55
C THR A 139 -10.53 3.10 -5.41
N GLU A 140 -10.80 1.80 -5.56
CA GLU A 140 -10.46 0.78 -4.56
C GLU A 140 -8.94 0.54 -4.45
N TYR A 141 -8.22 0.67 -5.57
CA TYR A 141 -6.77 0.50 -5.61
C TYR A 141 -6.01 1.74 -5.13
N ALA A 142 -6.63 2.91 -5.16
CA ALA A 142 -5.94 4.19 -5.01
C ALA A 142 -5.31 4.37 -3.63
N TYR A 143 -5.84 3.68 -2.61
CA TYR A 143 -5.28 3.63 -1.26
C TYR A 143 -4.02 2.76 -1.15
N GLY A 144 -3.80 1.84 -2.09
CA GLY A 144 -2.61 0.99 -2.21
C GLY A 144 -1.66 1.38 -3.35
N HIS A 145 -1.90 2.52 -4.03
CA HIS A 145 -1.04 2.99 -5.11
C HIS A 145 0.29 3.52 -4.57
N PRO A 146 1.45 3.02 -5.05
CA PRO A 146 2.78 3.41 -4.54
C PRO A 146 3.12 4.89 -4.67
N GLY A 147 2.50 5.60 -5.61
CA GLY A 147 2.63 7.06 -5.77
C GLY A 147 1.74 7.88 -4.82
N GLY A 148 0.91 7.21 -4.01
CA GLY A 148 -0.01 7.79 -3.05
C GLY A 148 -1.33 8.26 -3.66
N LEU A 149 -2.38 8.24 -2.83
CA LEU A 149 -3.74 8.64 -3.18
C LEU A 149 -3.80 10.02 -3.84
N THR A 150 -2.96 10.96 -3.40
CA THR A 150 -2.95 12.34 -3.87
C THR A 150 -2.54 12.48 -5.34
N VAL A 151 -1.60 11.67 -5.82
CA VAL A 151 -1.19 11.71 -7.23
C VAL A 151 -2.35 11.28 -8.11
N LEU A 152 -3.01 10.18 -7.75
CA LEU A 152 -4.21 9.72 -8.45
C LEU A 152 -5.37 10.71 -8.34
N TRP A 153 -5.56 11.30 -7.17
CA TRP A 153 -6.58 12.32 -6.91
C TRP A 153 -6.38 13.57 -7.77
N ASN A 154 -5.14 14.01 -8.00
CA ASN A 154 -4.83 15.22 -8.78
C ASN A 154 -4.90 14.98 -10.29
N HIS A 155 -4.78 13.72 -10.72
CA HIS A 155 -4.85 13.30 -12.11
C HIS A 155 -6.20 12.67 -12.48
N ARG A 156 -7.12 12.49 -11.52
CA ARG A 156 -8.46 11.96 -11.81
C ARG A 156 -9.20 12.86 -12.80
N GLY A 157 -9.79 12.24 -13.82
CA GLY A 157 -10.46 12.92 -14.93
C GLY A 157 -9.53 13.59 -15.94
N LYS A 158 -8.21 13.39 -15.86
CA LYS A 158 -7.23 13.94 -16.81
C LYS A 158 -6.54 12.84 -17.60
N GLU A 159 -6.17 13.13 -18.84
CA GLU A 159 -5.29 12.27 -19.64
C GLU A 159 -3.93 12.17 -18.94
N SER A 160 -3.44 10.95 -18.73
CA SER A 160 -2.16 10.67 -18.06
C SER A 160 -1.43 9.47 -18.66
N GLY A 161 -1.79 9.02 -19.87
CA GLY A 161 -1.26 7.80 -20.49
C GLY A 161 0.26 7.83 -20.64
N GLU A 162 0.80 8.91 -21.18
CA GLU A 162 2.25 9.09 -21.37
C GLU A 162 3.01 9.16 -20.05
N ALA A 163 2.47 9.90 -19.07
CA ALA A 163 3.06 9.99 -17.73
C ALA A 163 3.05 8.62 -17.04
N PHE A 164 1.93 7.90 -17.14
CA PHE A 164 1.77 6.55 -16.60
C PHE A 164 2.80 5.58 -17.21
N MET A 165 2.97 5.57 -18.53
CA MET A 165 3.90 4.66 -19.21
C MET A 165 5.37 4.91 -18.86
N ARG A 166 5.73 6.15 -18.55
CA ARG A 166 7.09 6.57 -18.22
C ARG A 166 7.52 6.14 -16.82
N ILE A 167 6.61 6.22 -15.85
CA ILE A 167 6.93 6.05 -14.42
C ILE A 167 6.55 4.67 -13.88
N HIS A 168 5.71 3.90 -14.59
CA HIS A 168 5.26 2.58 -14.14
C HIS A 168 5.94 1.43 -14.90
N GLY A 169 6.41 0.43 -14.15
CA GLY A 169 6.99 -0.80 -14.69
C GLY A 169 5.95 -1.75 -15.32
N LEU A 170 6.42 -2.85 -15.90
CA LEU A 170 5.61 -3.83 -16.63
C LEU A 170 4.45 -4.41 -15.79
N PHE A 171 4.68 -4.62 -14.49
CA PHE A 171 3.65 -5.12 -13.57
C PHE A 171 2.46 -4.15 -13.47
N ALA A 172 2.72 -2.87 -13.20
CA ALA A 172 1.66 -1.85 -13.12
C ALA A 172 0.95 -1.65 -14.47
N LYS A 173 1.67 -1.74 -15.59
CA LYS A 173 1.09 -1.74 -16.96
C LYS A 173 0.17 -2.94 -17.22
N LYS A 174 0.42 -4.08 -16.58
CA LYS A 174 -0.45 -5.28 -16.65
C LYS A 174 -1.64 -5.17 -15.69
N GLU A 175 -1.39 -4.75 -14.44
CA GLU A 175 -2.43 -4.63 -13.42
C GLU A 175 -3.45 -3.53 -13.75
N VAL A 176 -3.02 -2.40 -14.33
CA VAL A 176 -3.94 -1.29 -14.65
C VAL A 176 -5.08 -1.72 -15.57
N LYS A 177 -4.86 -2.72 -16.43
CA LYS A 177 -5.87 -3.27 -17.35
C LYS A 177 -7.13 -3.77 -16.63
N ARG A 178 -6.99 -4.26 -15.40
CA ARG A 178 -8.10 -4.78 -14.58
C ARG A 178 -9.11 -3.71 -14.14
N TYR A 179 -8.69 -2.45 -14.19
CA TYR A 179 -9.50 -1.30 -13.77
C TYR A 179 -10.16 -0.60 -14.98
N CYS A 180 -9.97 -1.11 -16.20
CA CYS A 180 -10.48 -0.47 -17.42
C CYS A 180 -12.01 -0.51 -17.47
N MET A 181 -12.63 0.66 -17.56
CA MET A 181 -14.08 0.84 -17.71
C MET A 181 -14.52 0.82 -19.18
N GLY A 182 -13.61 1.12 -20.11
CA GLY A 182 -13.90 1.20 -21.55
C GLY A 182 -13.37 2.47 -22.21
N ARG A 183 -13.62 2.59 -23.53
CA ARG A 183 -13.22 3.75 -24.34
C ARG A 183 -14.11 4.94 -24.03
N VAL A 184 -13.50 6.12 -23.85
CA VAL A 184 -14.22 7.38 -23.72
C VAL A 184 -14.62 7.89 -25.10
N VAL A 185 -15.92 7.99 -25.38
CA VAL A 185 -16.41 8.18 -26.75
C VAL A 185 -16.19 9.59 -27.31
N ASP A 186 -16.13 10.59 -26.44
CA ASP A 186 -16.00 12.03 -26.75
C ASP A 186 -14.59 12.59 -26.49
N ALA A 187 -13.63 11.74 -26.14
CA ALA A 187 -12.22 12.09 -25.92
C ALA A 187 -11.28 11.14 -26.68
N PRO A 188 -11.21 11.25 -28.02
CA PRO A 188 -10.37 10.37 -28.84
C PRO A 188 -8.88 10.58 -28.51
N PRO A 189 -8.09 9.49 -28.42
CA PRO A 189 -6.69 9.59 -28.05
C PRO A 189 -5.81 10.08 -29.20
N THR A 190 -4.75 10.81 -28.87
CA THR A 190 -3.74 11.29 -29.83
C THR A 190 -2.80 10.18 -30.30
N LYS A 191 -2.77 9.03 -29.61
CA LYS A 191 -2.01 7.83 -29.95
C LYS A 191 -2.77 6.56 -29.56
N PRO A 192 -2.54 5.41 -30.23
CA PRO A 192 -3.11 4.13 -29.82
C PRO A 192 -2.70 3.76 -28.39
N SER A 193 -3.60 3.13 -27.63
CA SER A 193 -3.28 2.69 -26.28
C SER A 193 -2.38 1.45 -26.31
N PRO A 194 -1.19 1.47 -25.69
CA PRO A 194 -0.37 0.27 -25.49
C PRO A 194 -0.93 -0.66 -24.39
N LEU A 195 -2.02 -0.26 -23.72
CA LEU A 195 -2.60 -0.97 -22.59
C LEU A 195 -3.83 -1.81 -22.99
N VAL A 196 -4.40 -1.58 -24.18
CA VAL A 196 -5.61 -2.26 -24.64
C VAL A 196 -5.40 -2.74 -26.08
N ASP A 197 -5.69 -4.01 -26.34
CA ASP A 197 -5.61 -4.56 -27.69
C ASP A 197 -6.84 -4.11 -28.49
N ALA A 198 -6.72 -2.98 -29.20
CA ALA A 198 -7.79 -2.48 -30.07
C ALA A 198 -7.78 -3.24 -31.41
N PRO A 199 -8.93 -3.45 -32.08
CA PRO A 199 -8.95 -3.85 -33.48
C PRO A 199 -8.26 -2.76 -34.32
N ALA A 200 -7.40 -3.19 -35.24
CA ALA A 200 -6.47 -2.31 -35.96
C ALA A 200 -7.17 -1.19 -36.74
N PRO A 201 -6.75 0.09 -36.57
CA PRO A 201 -6.88 1.10 -37.60
C PRO A 201 -5.76 0.93 -38.64
N ALA A 202 -6.08 1.17 -39.91
CA ALA A 202 -5.19 1.02 -41.07
C ALA A 202 -3.92 1.90 -40.98
N ALA A 203 -2.82 1.34 -41.47
CA ALA A 203 -1.45 1.83 -41.35
C ALA A 203 -1.10 3.02 -42.27
N ALA A 204 -0.12 3.82 -41.84
CA ALA A 204 0.84 4.57 -42.68
C ALA A 204 2.11 4.91 -41.83
N PRO A 205 3.28 5.24 -42.42
CA PRO A 205 4.44 4.35 -42.48
C PRO A 205 5.60 4.67 -41.52
N ALA A 206 6.50 3.70 -41.42
CA ALA A 206 7.61 3.58 -40.49
C ALA A 206 8.85 4.45 -40.81
N ALA A 207 9.64 4.72 -39.76
CA ALA A 207 11.07 4.99 -39.86
C ALA A 207 11.84 4.11 -38.85
N ALA A 208 12.99 3.57 -39.28
CA ALA A 208 13.79 2.53 -38.64
C ALA A 208 15.11 3.10 -38.02
N PRO A 209 16.06 2.31 -37.45
CA PRO A 209 16.43 2.41 -36.03
C PRO A 209 17.93 2.68 -35.77
N ALA A 210 18.31 2.90 -34.50
CA ALA A 210 19.68 2.73 -33.99
C ALA A 210 19.60 2.38 -32.49
N ALA A 211 19.93 1.15 -32.06
CA ALA A 211 21.24 0.54 -31.79
C ALA A 211 21.60 0.62 -30.28
N ALA A 212 21.89 -0.55 -29.71
CA ALA A 212 22.07 -0.82 -28.28
C ALA A 212 23.47 -0.48 -27.76
N GLY A 213 23.60 -0.24 -26.45
CA GLY A 213 24.90 -0.24 -25.76
C GLY A 213 24.87 0.13 -24.28
N ALA A 214 25.16 -0.86 -23.43
CA ALA A 214 25.78 -0.88 -22.10
C ALA A 214 25.46 0.16 -20.99
N THR A 215 25.25 -0.36 -19.78
CA THR A 215 25.09 0.37 -18.51
C THR A 215 26.45 0.70 -17.86
N PRO A 216 26.69 1.92 -17.35
CA PRO A 216 27.93 2.23 -16.63
C PRO A 216 27.72 2.27 -15.11
N TYR A 217 28.16 1.22 -14.41
CA TYR A 217 28.42 1.26 -12.97
C TYR A 217 29.86 0.78 -12.73
N GLU A 218 30.86 1.58 -13.12
CA GLU A 218 32.25 1.13 -12.97
C GLU A 218 33.35 2.18 -12.83
N GLN A 219 33.07 3.46 -12.52
CA GLN A 219 34.16 4.43 -12.33
C GLN A 219 33.89 5.44 -11.21
N ALA A 220 34.43 5.14 -10.01
CA ALA A 220 35.12 6.12 -9.15
C ALA A 220 35.61 5.46 -7.85
N ARG A 221 36.93 5.28 -7.73
CA ARG A 221 37.68 5.07 -6.47
C ARG A 221 38.91 5.99 -6.50
N LEU A 222 39.54 6.19 -5.33
CA LEU A 222 40.77 6.93 -4.96
C LEU A 222 40.43 8.24 -4.20
N HIS A 223 40.93 8.58 -3.00
CA HIS A 223 41.99 8.09 -2.11
C HIS A 223 41.62 8.34 -0.63
N ALA A 224 42.22 7.57 0.29
CA ALA A 224 42.11 7.66 1.75
C ALA A 224 43.35 8.37 2.36
N GLU A 225 43.24 8.93 3.58
CA GLU A 225 44.20 8.70 4.70
C GLU A 225 43.84 9.42 6.05
N ARG A 226 43.96 8.64 7.15
CA ARG A 226 44.30 8.94 8.60
C ARG A 226 43.23 9.26 9.70
N LYS A 227 42.88 8.21 10.51
CA LYS A 227 42.99 7.93 11.99
C LYS A 227 42.86 9.05 13.09
N PRO A 228 42.52 8.74 14.38
CA PRO A 228 41.30 8.14 14.96
C PRO A 228 40.71 8.87 16.22
N SER A 229 39.40 8.69 16.47
CA SER A 229 38.62 8.68 17.74
C SER A 229 38.74 9.81 18.80
N GLN A 230 37.60 10.47 19.08
CA GLN A 230 37.04 10.74 20.44
C GLN A 230 35.55 11.16 20.36
N ALA A 231 34.73 10.76 21.34
CA ALA A 231 33.28 10.99 21.44
C ALA A 231 32.89 12.45 21.81
N PRO A 232 31.63 12.91 21.60
CA PRO A 232 31.33 14.19 20.98
C PRO A 232 30.94 15.34 21.93
N PRO A 233 31.18 16.60 21.54
CA PRO A 233 30.30 17.72 21.86
C PRO A 233 29.49 18.15 20.63
N SER A 234 28.41 18.90 20.85
CA SER A 234 27.51 19.48 19.83
C SER A 234 28.25 19.93 18.56
N GLN A 235 28.00 19.24 17.44
CA GLN A 235 28.73 19.46 16.19
C GLN A 235 28.46 20.85 15.61
N GLU A 236 29.42 21.77 15.78
CA GLU A 236 29.66 22.81 14.79
C GLU A 236 30.20 22.16 13.51
N ALA A 237 29.70 22.62 12.36
CA ALA A 237 30.10 22.09 11.06
C ALA A 237 31.62 22.27 10.82
N PRO A 238 32.31 21.33 10.17
CA PRO A 238 33.68 21.55 9.72
C PRO A 238 33.76 22.79 8.84
N ARG A 239 34.67 23.72 9.17
CA ARG A 239 34.90 24.95 8.41
C ARG A 239 35.32 24.58 6.98
N GLY A 240 34.52 24.97 5.97
CA GLY A 240 34.90 24.88 4.55
C GLY A 240 33.87 24.25 3.60
N VAL A 241 32.77 23.66 4.08
CA VAL A 241 31.71 23.15 3.17
C VAL A 241 30.88 24.32 2.64
N ALA A 242 30.85 24.49 1.32
CA ALA A 242 30.12 25.58 0.67
C ALA A 242 28.61 25.46 0.94
N ARG A 243 27.99 26.57 1.33
CA ARG A 243 26.53 26.67 1.44
C ARG A 243 25.91 26.64 0.05
N GLN A 244 24.90 25.83 -0.10
CA GLN A 244 24.19 25.63 -1.35
C GLN A 244 22.73 26.06 -1.21
N ARG A 245 22.18 26.66 -2.26
CA ARG A 245 20.75 26.94 -2.38
C ARG A 245 20.09 25.78 -3.12
N THR A 246 18.93 25.35 -2.63
CA THR A 246 18.07 24.37 -3.27
C THR A 246 16.62 24.84 -3.25
N ARG A 247 15.77 24.20 -4.04
CA ARG A 247 14.31 24.40 -4.03
C ARG A 247 13.62 23.12 -3.63
N VAL A 248 12.53 23.25 -2.88
CA VAL A 248 11.64 22.13 -2.62
C VAL A 248 10.94 21.75 -3.92
N LEU A 249 11.16 20.52 -4.39
CA LEU A 249 10.54 20.04 -5.62
C LEU A 249 9.19 19.40 -5.35
N THR A 250 9.12 18.52 -4.35
CA THR A 250 7.90 17.84 -3.93
C THR A 250 7.75 17.86 -2.42
N GLN A 251 6.50 17.79 -1.97
CA GLN A 251 6.18 17.61 -0.57
C GLN A 251 5.01 16.63 -0.41
N PHE A 252 5.08 15.76 0.58
CA PHE A 252 3.95 14.93 0.99
C PHE A 252 4.04 14.60 2.48
N TYR A 253 2.91 14.24 3.09
CA TYR A 253 2.87 13.75 4.47
C TYR A 253 2.82 12.23 4.47
N SER A 254 3.32 11.61 5.54
CA SER A 254 3.05 10.19 5.77
C SER A 254 1.54 9.97 5.79
N THR A 255 1.09 8.91 5.13
CA THR A 255 -0.33 8.48 5.13
C THR A 255 -0.80 8.13 6.54
N SER A 256 0.13 7.68 7.38
CA SER A 256 -0.12 7.22 8.75
C SER A 256 0.01 8.34 9.78
N SER A 257 0.77 9.40 9.50
CA SER A 257 1.01 10.48 10.47
C SER A 257 1.30 11.84 9.84
N LYS A 258 0.49 12.84 10.21
CA LYS A 258 0.74 14.25 9.86
C LYS A 258 1.99 14.82 10.54
N ALA A 259 2.54 14.14 11.54
CA ALA A 259 3.79 14.55 12.18
C ALA A 259 5.02 14.16 11.35
N ILE A 260 4.85 13.43 10.24
CA ILE A 260 5.93 13.04 9.34
C ILE A 260 5.67 13.67 7.97
N LYS A 261 6.66 14.39 7.45
CA LYS A 261 6.63 15.07 6.16
C LYS A 261 7.86 14.66 5.35
N TYR A 262 7.68 14.42 4.08
CA TYR A 262 8.74 14.14 3.13
C TYR A 262 8.88 15.34 2.21
N LEU A 263 10.12 15.77 2.02
CA LEU A 263 10.48 16.82 1.08
C LEU A 263 11.53 16.27 0.12
N SER A 264 11.43 16.62 -1.16
CA SER A 264 12.55 16.51 -2.09
C SER A 264 13.12 17.88 -2.39
N PHE A 265 14.41 17.90 -2.68
CA PHE A 265 15.19 19.09 -2.90
C PHE A 265 15.96 18.96 -4.21
N ALA A 266 15.94 20.01 -5.02
CA ALA A 266 16.72 20.08 -6.25
C ALA A 266 18.22 20.01 -5.95
N SER A 267 18.95 19.29 -6.77
CA SER A 267 20.40 19.21 -6.76
C SER A 267 20.90 19.39 -8.20
N PRO A 268 21.86 20.29 -8.47
CA PRO A 268 22.38 20.49 -9.83
C PRO A 268 22.95 19.19 -10.43
N GLU A 269 23.55 18.37 -9.57
CA GLU A 269 24.11 17.07 -9.88
C GLU A 269 23.74 16.09 -8.77
N ARG A 270 23.94 14.79 -9.02
CA ARG A 270 23.66 13.74 -8.05
C ARG A 270 24.44 14.00 -6.77
N LEU A 271 23.74 14.16 -5.65
CA LEU A 271 24.39 14.44 -4.35
C LEU A 271 25.33 13.27 -4.01
N PRO A 272 26.66 13.50 -3.85
CA PRO A 272 27.62 12.43 -3.59
C PRO A 272 27.56 11.99 -2.13
N LEU A 273 26.41 11.46 -1.72
CA LEU A 273 26.11 11.05 -0.36
C LEU A 273 26.62 9.62 -0.11
N LEU A 274 27.51 9.47 0.88
CA LEU A 274 27.91 8.16 1.37
C LEU A 274 26.76 7.51 2.19
N PRO A 275 26.66 6.17 2.25
CA PRO A 275 25.66 5.49 3.08
C PRO A 275 25.73 5.96 4.55
N GLY A 276 24.62 6.43 5.10
CA GLY A 276 24.55 7.04 6.44
C GLY A 276 24.98 8.52 6.51
N GLY A 277 25.47 9.09 5.41
CA GLY A 277 25.83 10.50 5.31
C GLY A 277 24.63 11.43 5.49
N HIS A 278 24.89 12.72 5.62
CA HIS A 278 23.84 13.69 5.92
C HIS A 278 24.10 15.07 5.30
N VAL A 279 23.04 15.87 5.23
CA VAL A 279 23.08 17.30 4.89
C VAL A 279 22.57 18.09 6.07
N ARG A 280 23.04 19.32 6.23
CA ARG A 280 22.53 20.25 7.24
C ARG A 280 21.57 21.23 6.57
N LEU A 281 20.27 21.09 6.81
CA LEU A 281 19.27 22.03 6.31
C LEU A 281 19.18 23.22 7.26
N LEU A 282 19.35 24.43 6.71
CA LEU A 282 19.40 25.67 7.46
C LEU A 282 17.99 26.29 7.55
N SER A 283 17.55 26.57 8.77
CA SER A 283 16.32 27.32 9.04
C SER A 283 16.56 28.82 9.22
N ASP A 284 17.76 29.22 9.62
CA ASP A 284 18.21 30.60 9.56
C ASP A 284 19.67 30.62 9.06
N PRO A 285 19.88 30.82 7.74
CA PRO A 285 21.22 30.86 7.18
C PRO A 285 22.10 32.01 7.71
N ALA A 286 21.50 33.12 8.14
CA ALA A 286 22.22 34.27 8.66
C ALA A 286 22.75 33.98 10.08
N ALA A 287 21.91 33.40 10.94
CA ALA A 287 22.30 32.95 12.27
C ALA A 287 23.06 31.61 12.27
N GLY A 288 23.09 30.90 11.14
CA GLY A 288 23.66 29.56 11.03
C GLY A 288 22.83 28.49 11.75
N GLU A 289 21.54 28.73 12.02
CA GLU A 289 20.63 27.77 12.65
C GLU A 289 20.21 26.71 11.62
N GLY A 290 20.40 25.43 11.96
CA GLY A 290 20.06 24.31 11.09
C GLY A 290 20.26 22.96 11.76
N LYS A 291 19.70 21.91 11.14
CA LYS A 291 19.78 20.53 11.65
C LYS A 291 20.21 19.57 10.56
N PHE A 292 20.85 18.50 11.00
CA PHE A 292 21.28 17.41 10.12
C PHE A 292 20.11 16.51 9.78
N TYR A 293 20.05 16.11 8.51
CA TYR A 293 19.11 15.18 7.96
C TYR A 293 19.85 14.24 7.02
N THR A 294 19.59 12.94 7.12
CA THR A 294 20.08 11.96 6.15
C THR A 294 19.09 11.87 5.00
N PRO A 295 19.47 12.27 3.77
CA PRO A 295 18.65 11.95 2.61
C PRO A 295 18.52 10.43 2.49
N TYR A 296 17.28 9.93 2.44
CA TYR A 296 17.03 8.48 2.34
C TYR A 296 17.01 8.00 0.89
N ARG A 297 16.93 8.92 -0.07
CA ARG A 297 16.97 8.66 -1.50
C ARG A 297 17.68 9.82 -2.19
N VAL A 298 18.51 9.51 -3.18
CA VAL A 298 19.25 10.47 -3.98
C VAL A 298 19.21 10.04 -5.44
N GLU A 299 18.59 10.88 -6.27
CA GLU A 299 18.50 10.70 -7.72
C GLU A 299 19.53 11.60 -8.43
N GLU A 300 19.48 11.63 -9.76
CA GLU A 300 20.42 12.40 -10.59
C GLU A 300 20.40 13.90 -10.30
N THR A 301 19.23 14.46 -10.00
CA THR A 301 19.04 15.92 -9.85
C THR A 301 18.24 16.30 -8.61
N ASP A 302 18.02 15.37 -7.69
CA ASP A 302 17.33 15.64 -6.44
C ASP A 302 17.68 14.67 -5.32
N PHE A 303 17.32 15.05 -4.10
CA PHE A 303 17.44 14.21 -2.92
C PHE A 303 16.24 14.37 -2.00
N TYR A 304 15.90 13.29 -1.29
CA TYR A 304 14.69 13.19 -0.48
C TYR A 304 15.02 13.08 1.00
N VAL A 305 14.35 13.88 1.81
CA VAL A 305 14.50 13.89 3.26
C VAL A 305 13.15 13.61 3.91
N ALA A 306 13.15 12.70 4.88
CA ALA A 306 12.02 12.49 5.77
C ALA A 306 12.19 13.29 7.06
N LEU A 307 11.14 14.01 7.43
CA LEU A 307 11.11 14.97 8.51
C LEU A 307 10.08 14.55 9.55
N ARG A 308 10.43 14.66 10.83
CA ARG A 308 9.46 14.60 11.92
C ARG A 308 9.26 16.00 12.51
N LYS A 309 7.99 16.37 12.75
CA LYS A 309 7.64 17.61 13.46
C LYS A 309 7.88 17.40 14.94
N TYR A 310 8.68 18.28 15.54
CA TYR A 310 8.87 18.33 16.97
C TYR A 310 8.17 19.57 17.54
N PRO A 311 7.34 19.43 18.60
CA PRO A 311 6.77 20.58 19.29
C PRO A 311 7.88 21.54 19.75
N GLY A 312 7.78 22.83 19.40
CA GLY A 312 8.79 23.84 19.72
C GLY A 312 10.10 23.75 18.92
N GLY A 313 10.25 22.79 18.01
CA GLY A 313 11.49 22.63 17.23
C GLY A 313 11.57 23.65 16.09
N VAL A 314 12.54 24.57 16.15
CA VAL A 314 12.75 25.66 15.17
C VAL A 314 12.90 25.12 13.74
N THR A 315 13.97 24.34 13.47
CA THR A 315 14.23 23.83 12.11
C THR A 315 13.15 22.89 11.60
N SER A 316 12.61 22.02 12.47
CA SER A 316 11.50 21.14 12.06
C SER A 316 10.24 21.94 11.71
N SER A 317 10.02 23.09 12.36
CA SER A 317 8.88 23.95 12.04
C SER A 317 9.07 24.68 10.73
N TYR A 318 10.24 25.31 10.58
CA TYR A 318 10.67 25.92 9.34
C TYR A 318 10.47 25.00 8.13
N LEU A 319 10.97 23.75 8.19
CA LEU A 319 10.85 22.81 7.07
C LEU A 319 9.41 22.31 6.84
N PHE A 320 8.61 22.16 7.91
CA PHE A 320 7.20 21.78 7.75
C PHE A 320 6.37 22.85 7.06
N GLU A 321 6.75 24.11 7.19
CA GLU A 321 6.10 25.24 6.54
C GLU A 321 6.53 25.44 5.08
N ARG A 322 7.64 24.81 4.65
CA ARG A 322 8.10 24.90 3.26
C ARG A 322 7.12 24.25 2.29
N ARG A 323 6.84 24.96 1.20
CA ARG A 323 6.01 24.52 0.07
C ARG A 323 6.89 24.25 -1.15
N MET A 324 6.34 23.54 -2.13
CA MET A 324 7.00 23.37 -3.44
C MET A 324 7.36 24.73 -4.03
N GLY A 325 8.57 24.84 -4.57
CA GLY A 325 9.15 26.07 -5.10
C GLY A 325 9.90 26.92 -4.07
N ASP A 326 9.63 26.74 -2.78
CA ASP A 326 10.33 27.48 -1.72
C ASP A 326 11.83 27.16 -1.74
N GLU A 327 12.64 28.19 -1.52
CA GLU A 327 14.09 28.04 -1.41
C GLU A 327 14.47 27.59 0.01
N VAL A 328 15.46 26.70 0.09
CA VAL A 328 16.11 26.27 1.33
C VAL A 328 17.61 26.29 1.10
N GLN A 329 18.39 26.66 2.12
CA GLN A 329 19.84 26.52 2.08
C GLN A 329 20.29 25.29 2.85
N TYR A 330 21.34 24.64 2.37
CA TYR A 330 21.95 23.51 3.05
C TYR A 330 23.48 23.53 2.97
N GLU A 331 24.10 22.81 3.89
CA GLU A 331 25.53 22.47 3.89
C GLU A 331 25.66 20.95 3.74
N GLY A 332 26.70 20.48 3.04
CA GLY A 332 26.98 19.06 2.84
C GLY A 332 27.15 18.65 1.37
N PRO A 333 27.21 17.34 1.08
CA PRO A 333 26.99 16.24 2.03
C PRO A 333 28.17 16.07 2.99
N PHE A 334 27.87 15.62 4.21
CA PHE A 334 28.83 15.27 5.25
C PHE A 334 28.94 13.74 5.36
N PRO A 335 30.14 13.20 5.62
CA PRO A 335 30.33 11.76 5.78
C PRO A 335 29.64 11.24 7.06
N PRO A 336 29.24 9.95 7.09
CA PRO A 336 28.77 9.32 8.32
C PRO A 336 29.89 9.18 9.35
N ALA A 337 29.54 9.03 10.62
CA ALA A 337 30.50 8.65 11.67
C ALA A 337 31.03 7.22 11.52
N TRP A 338 30.33 6.37 10.77
CA TRP A 338 30.75 5.00 10.46
C TRP A 338 30.45 4.68 8.99
N LEU A 339 31.44 4.11 8.30
CA LEU A 339 31.33 3.69 6.91
C LEU A 339 31.78 2.23 6.79
N ALA A 340 30.88 1.36 6.32
CA ALA A 340 31.16 -0.06 6.17
C ALA A 340 32.41 -0.36 5.31
N ALA A 341 32.67 0.49 4.30
CA ALA A 341 33.84 0.38 3.43
C ALA A 341 35.18 0.62 4.14
N GLU A 342 35.17 1.26 5.30
CA GLU A 342 36.34 1.56 6.13
C GLU A 342 36.43 0.67 7.38
N ASP A 343 35.40 -0.13 7.66
CA ASP A 343 35.34 -1.00 8.81
C ASP A 343 36.24 -2.23 8.64
N ALA A 344 37.31 -2.31 9.42
CA ALA A 344 38.31 -3.37 9.28
C ALA A 344 37.74 -4.79 9.48
N VAL A 345 36.71 -4.96 10.32
CA VAL A 345 36.11 -6.27 10.58
C VAL A 345 35.21 -6.68 9.41
N LEU A 346 34.48 -5.73 8.81
CA LEU A 346 33.69 -5.99 7.61
C LEU A 346 34.54 -6.10 6.34
N GLN A 347 35.73 -5.49 6.29
CA GLN A 347 36.64 -5.61 5.15
C GLN A 347 37.57 -6.84 5.23
N ASP A 348 37.48 -7.66 6.28
CA ASP A 348 38.29 -8.87 6.43
C ASP A 348 38.03 -9.88 5.29
N PRO A 349 39.02 -10.14 4.40
CA PRO A 349 38.85 -11.05 3.27
C PRO A 349 38.70 -12.52 3.70
N ALA A 350 39.12 -12.89 4.92
CA ALA A 350 38.97 -14.25 5.43
C ALA A 350 37.51 -14.59 5.75
N ARG A 351 36.66 -13.58 5.96
CA ARG A 351 35.23 -13.75 6.22
C ARG A 351 34.43 -13.37 4.98
N PRO A 352 33.84 -14.30 4.23
CA PRO A 352 33.02 -13.96 3.07
C PRO A 352 31.70 -13.27 3.48
N PRO A 353 31.04 -12.52 2.58
CA PRO A 353 29.82 -11.78 2.89
C PRO A 353 28.68 -12.58 3.54
N GLY A 354 28.48 -13.83 3.12
CA GLY A 354 27.48 -14.74 3.70
C GLY A 354 27.74 -15.15 5.16
N GLN A 355 28.89 -14.76 5.72
CA GLN A 355 29.27 -14.98 7.12
C GLN A 355 29.41 -13.66 7.89
N ARG A 356 29.05 -12.53 7.27
CA ARG A 356 29.05 -11.20 7.88
C ARG A 356 27.63 -10.82 8.27
N HIS A 357 27.47 -10.23 9.45
CA HIS A 357 26.20 -9.70 9.91
C HIS A 357 26.37 -8.32 10.55
N VAL A 358 25.52 -7.38 10.15
CA VAL A 358 25.41 -6.03 10.71
C VAL A 358 24.04 -5.85 11.36
N LEU A 359 24.02 -5.39 12.60
CA LEU A 359 22.79 -5.02 13.30
C LEU A 359 22.63 -3.50 13.25
N LEU A 360 21.49 -3.04 12.76
CA LEU A 360 21.11 -1.64 12.67
C LEU A 360 19.99 -1.34 13.67
N LEU A 361 20.18 -0.34 14.52
CA LEU A 361 19.27 0.02 15.61
C LEU A 361 18.79 1.47 15.42
N ALA A 362 17.52 1.63 15.06
CA ALA A 362 16.94 2.91 14.69
C ALA A 362 15.92 3.40 15.71
N GLY A 363 16.02 4.66 16.14
CA GLY A 363 14.99 5.38 16.88
C GLY A 363 14.31 6.43 16.01
N GLY A 364 13.04 6.24 15.65
CA GLY A 364 12.27 7.19 14.84
C GLY A 364 12.94 7.50 13.50
N THR A 365 13.26 8.78 13.24
CA THR A 365 13.92 9.23 12.00
C THR A 365 15.37 8.74 11.86
N GLY A 366 15.97 8.16 12.91
CA GLY A 366 17.22 7.40 12.79
C GLY A 366 17.12 6.20 11.84
N THR A 367 15.90 5.85 11.40
CA THR A 367 15.65 4.86 10.35
C THR A 367 16.23 5.30 8.99
N CYS A 368 16.29 6.60 8.68
CA CYS A 368 16.81 7.10 7.39
C CYS A 368 18.27 6.71 7.13
N PRO A 369 19.24 7.00 8.03
CA PRO A 369 20.61 6.53 7.82
C PRO A 369 20.69 5.00 7.82
N MET A 370 19.92 4.30 8.66
CA MET A 370 19.91 2.83 8.66
C MET A 370 19.43 2.24 7.34
N TYR A 371 18.39 2.81 6.72
CA TYR A 371 17.92 2.40 5.41
C TYR A 371 19.02 2.55 4.36
N SER A 372 19.69 3.70 4.31
CA SER A 372 20.76 3.95 3.34
C SER A 372 21.95 3.00 3.51
N ILE A 373 22.34 2.70 4.76
CA ILE A 373 23.39 1.72 5.08
C ILE A 373 22.96 0.31 4.68
N ALA A 374 21.74 -0.10 5.04
CA ALA A 374 21.21 -1.42 4.70
C ALA A 374 21.18 -1.62 3.19
N SER A 375 20.65 -0.63 2.44
CA SER A 375 20.56 -0.67 0.99
C SER A 375 21.93 -0.85 0.34
N ASP A 376 22.95 -0.10 0.77
CA ASP A 376 24.30 -0.22 0.23
C ASP A 376 24.95 -1.58 0.55
N LEU A 377 24.87 -2.02 1.83
CA LEU A 377 25.41 -3.31 2.25
C LEU A 377 24.80 -4.47 1.48
N LEU A 378 23.50 -4.44 1.24
CA LEU A 378 22.77 -5.48 0.53
C LEU A 378 23.03 -5.44 -0.97
N ALA A 379 22.99 -4.26 -1.60
CA ALA A 379 23.28 -4.13 -3.03
C ALA A 379 24.70 -4.59 -3.38
N ARG A 380 25.67 -4.31 -2.51
CA ARG A 380 27.06 -4.75 -2.66
C ARG A 380 27.32 -6.19 -2.20
N GLN A 381 26.31 -6.87 -1.67
CA GLN A 381 26.45 -8.18 -1.04
C GLN A 381 27.61 -8.20 -0.04
N THR A 382 27.62 -7.22 0.89
CA THR A 382 28.69 -7.04 1.88
C THR A 382 28.42 -7.80 3.16
N ALA A 383 27.19 -7.80 3.66
CA ALA A 383 26.80 -8.48 4.89
C ALA A 383 25.30 -8.74 4.94
N HIS A 384 24.88 -9.75 5.70
CA HIS A 384 23.50 -9.84 6.17
C HIS A 384 23.18 -8.64 7.08
N VAL A 385 21.95 -8.15 7.01
CA VAL A 385 21.53 -6.98 7.78
C VAL A 385 20.27 -7.32 8.57
N THR A 386 20.30 -7.06 9.87
CA THR A 386 19.08 -6.97 10.69
C THR A 386 18.85 -5.52 11.10
N LEU A 387 17.69 -4.97 10.77
CA LEU A 387 17.25 -3.65 11.22
C LEU A 387 16.15 -3.79 12.27
N LEU A 388 16.38 -3.23 13.46
CA LEU A 388 15.40 -3.13 14.53
C LEU A 388 15.02 -1.66 14.75
N ILE A 389 13.74 -1.36 14.51
CA ILE A 389 13.18 -0.01 14.50
C ILE A 389 12.36 0.21 15.78
N SER A 390 12.68 1.27 16.53
CA SER A 390 11.91 1.71 17.69
C SER A 390 11.13 2.98 17.39
N VAL A 391 9.81 2.89 17.53
CA VAL A 391 8.85 3.99 17.35
C VAL A 391 7.83 3.99 18.49
N HIS A 392 6.99 5.03 18.60
CA HIS A 392 5.95 5.04 19.61
C HIS A 392 4.76 4.17 19.22
N THR A 393 4.26 4.35 18.00
CA THR A 393 3.11 3.65 17.44
C THR A 393 3.44 3.18 16.02
N SER A 394 2.61 2.30 15.43
CA SER A 394 2.78 1.92 14.02
C SER A 394 2.68 3.11 13.06
N PHE A 395 2.05 4.21 13.48
CA PHE A 395 1.90 5.43 12.68
C PHE A 395 3.19 6.26 12.56
N ASP A 396 4.19 5.96 13.39
CA ASP A 396 5.44 6.72 13.48
C ASP A 396 6.56 6.17 12.56
N PHE A 397 6.27 5.17 11.73
CA PHE A 397 7.22 4.65 10.75
C PHE A 397 7.59 5.70 9.72
N VAL A 398 8.89 5.75 9.42
CA VAL A 398 9.50 6.60 8.42
C VAL A 398 10.16 5.69 7.39
N VAL A 399 10.16 6.08 6.11
CA VAL A 399 10.67 5.28 4.97
C VAL A 399 10.09 3.85 4.90
N ASP A 400 8.82 3.73 5.29
CA ASP A 400 8.11 2.44 5.39
C ASP A 400 8.05 1.71 4.04
N LEU A 401 7.68 2.42 2.97
CA LEU A 401 7.58 1.85 1.63
C LEU A 401 8.94 1.35 1.14
N GLU A 402 9.98 2.16 1.30
CA GLU A 402 11.35 1.80 0.93
C GLU A 402 11.86 0.58 1.70
N LEU A 403 11.52 0.46 2.99
CA LEU A 403 11.87 -0.71 3.79
C LEU A 403 11.14 -1.97 3.34
N GLN A 404 9.86 -1.87 3.00
CA GLN A 404 9.09 -3.00 2.46
C GLN A 404 9.63 -3.45 1.10
N GLU A 405 10.03 -2.52 0.23
CA GLU A 405 10.66 -2.83 -1.04
C GLU A 405 12.00 -3.53 -0.84
N LEU A 406 12.86 -3.00 0.03
CA LEU A 406 14.15 -3.61 0.37
C LEU A 406 13.98 -4.99 1.00
N LEU A 407 12.95 -5.17 1.86
CA LEU A 407 12.62 -6.47 2.46
C LEU A 407 12.07 -7.47 1.44
N ARG A 408 11.32 -7.01 0.43
CA ARG A 408 10.86 -7.88 -0.66
C ARG A 408 12.03 -8.34 -1.54
N GLU A 409 12.96 -7.43 -1.80
CA GLU A 409 14.12 -7.70 -2.67
C GLU A 409 15.19 -8.53 -1.97
N TYR A 410 15.47 -8.28 -0.69
CA TYR A 410 16.56 -8.93 0.06
C TYR A 410 16.07 -9.77 1.24
N GLY A 411 14.78 -10.02 1.37
CA GLY A 411 14.22 -10.79 2.49
C GLY A 411 14.86 -12.18 2.64
N PRO A 412 14.83 -12.76 3.85
CA PRO A 412 15.42 -14.07 4.08
C PRO A 412 14.76 -15.09 3.16
N PRO A 413 15.54 -15.84 2.35
CA PRO A 413 14.98 -16.86 1.49
C PRO A 413 14.35 -17.99 2.34
N PRO A 414 13.36 -18.72 1.80
CA PRO A 414 12.87 -19.94 2.40
C PRO A 414 14.02 -20.88 2.77
N PRO A 415 13.94 -21.63 3.90
CA PRO A 415 15.03 -22.48 4.39
C PRO A 415 15.62 -23.39 3.31
N GLU A 416 14.77 -23.97 2.48
CA GLU A 416 15.09 -24.86 1.36
C GLU A 416 15.86 -24.20 0.18
N SER A 417 15.93 -22.87 0.15
CA SER A 417 16.51 -22.08 -0.95
C SER A 417 17.60 -21.10 -0.51
N ARG A 418 18.15 -21.31 0.70
CA ARG A 418 19.23 -20.49 1.26
C ARG A 418 20.52 -20.64 0.47
N ASP A 419 20.72 -19.78 -0.53
CA ASP A 419 22.02 -19.53 -1.10
C ASP A 419 22.89 -18.81 -0.05
N ALA A 420 23.93 -19.50 0.43
CA ALA A 420 24.88 -18.97 1.40
C ALA A 420 25.68 -17.77 0.89
N ARG A 421 25.63 -17.45 -0.42
CA ARG A 421 26.33 -16.31 -1.02
C ARG A 421 25.49 -15.04 -1.02
N ARG A 422 24.16 -15.16 -0.93
CA ARG A 422 23.25 -14.01 -0.99
C ARG A 422 23.02 -13.43 0.41
N CYS A 423 23.44 -12.20 0.60
CA CYS A 423 23.11 -11.43 1.79
C CYS A 423 21.59 -11.18 1.88
N TYR A 424 21.06 -11.21 3.10
CA TYR A 424 19.64 -11.05 3.37
C TYR A 424 19.39 -9.89 4.33
N PHE A 425 18.17 -9.37 4.28
CA PHE A 425 17.65 -8.30 5.10
C PHE A 425 16.52 -8.81 5.99
N ALA A 426 16.65 -8.61 7.29
CA ALA A 426 15.60 -8.87 8.26
C ALA A 426 15.19 -7.57 8.95
N VAL A 427 13.89 -7.36 9.12
CA VAL A 427 13.36 -6.19 9.82
C VAL A 427 12.50 -6.63 11.01
N ARG A 428 12.61 -5.87 12.10
CA ARG A 428 11.85 -6.00 13.34
C ARG A 428 11.46 -4.61 13.84
N ALA A 429 10.37 -4.56 14.60
CA ALA A 429 9.87 -3.32 15.17
C ALA A 429 9.65 -3.39 16.68
N CYS A 430 9.74 -2.24 17.35
CA CYS A 430 9.44 -2.05 18.76
C CYS A 430 8.50 -0.85 18.92
N LEU A 431 7.28 -1.12 19.39
CA LEU A 431 6.29 -0.10 19.69
C LEU A 431 6.35 0.23 21.18
N THR A 432 6.82 1.44 21.51
CA THR A 432 7.03 1.86 22.91
C THR A 432 5.78 2.40 23.60
N ARG A 433 4.81 2.92 22.83
CA ARG A 433 3.54 3.48 23.33
C ARG A 433 2.35 3.14 22.42
N PRO A 434 2.15 1.87 22.02
CA PRO A 434 1.05 1.49 21.13
C PRO A 434 -0.31 1.62 21.85
N PRO A 435 -1.32 2.27 21.26
CA PRO A 435 -2.69 2.16 21.75
C PRO A 435 -3.20 0.71 21.62
N ALA A 436 -4.33 0.42 22.25
CA ALA A 436 -4.97 -0.89 22.13
C ALA A 436 -5.27 -1.21 20.65
N GLY A 437 -4.92 -2.42 20.21
CA GLY A 437 -5.09 -2.85 18.82
C GLY A 437 -4.00 -2.38 17.83
N ASP A 438 -3.06 -1.52 18.25
CA ASP A 438 -1.97 -1.09 17.38
C ASP A 438 -0.98 -2.22 17.11
N ALA A 439 -0.64 -2.39 15.83
CA ALA A 439 0.19 -3.47 15.32
C ALA A 439 0.91 -3.04 14.03
N VAL A 440 2.06 -3.65 13.79
CA VAL A 440 2.76 -3.55 12.49
C VAL A 440 2.38 -4.78 11.67
N THR A 441 1.90 -4.58 10.44
CA THR A 441 1.31 -5.64 9.62
C THR A 441 2.31 -6.37 8.73
N TRP A 442 3.46 -5.77 8.44
CA TRP A 442 4.43 -6.28 7.45
C TRP A 442 5.71 -6.83 8.07
N VAL A 443 5.96 -6.61 9.36
CA VAL A 443 7.09 -7.18 10.12
C VAL A 443 6.68 -7.64 11.50
N LYS A 444 7.44 -8.57 12.07
CA LYS A 444 7.32 -8.93 13.49
C LYS A 444 7.66 -7.73 14.36
N PHE A 445 6.84 -7.51 15.38
CA PHE A 445 7.03 -6.43 16.33
C PHE A 445 6.92 -6.91 17.77
N SER A 446 7.57 -6.17 18.67
CA SER A 446 7.46 -6.30 20.12
C SER A 446 6.94 -4.99 20.71
N LYS A 447 6.34 -5.07 21.90
CA LYS A 447 5.95 -3.89 22.67
C LYS A 447 7.03 -3.58 23.69
N GLY A 448 7.23 -2.29 23.98
CA GLY A 448 8.26 -1.83 24.91
C GLY A 448 9.48 -1.25 24.22
N ARG A 449 10.52 -1.01 25.01
CA ARG A 449 11.80 -0.46 24.54
C ARG A 449 12.72 -1.61 24.11
N ILE A 450 13.72 -1.27 23.31
CA ILE A 450 14.83 -2.18 23.02
C ILE A 450 15.65 -2.31 24.31
N ASP A 451 15.74 -3.52 24.84
CA ASP A 451 16.54 -3.88 26.01
C ASP A 451 17.34 -5.17 25.76
N ALA A 452 18.16 -5.56 26.74
CA ALA A 452 19.03 -6.73 26.61
C ALA A 452 18.25 -8.04 26.42
N ALA A 453 17.11 -8.19 27.11
CA ALA A 453 16.26 -9.38 27.02
C ALA A 453 15.66 -9.53 25.62
N LEU A 454 15.16 -8.43 25.04
CA LEU A 454 14.67 -8.41 23.67
C LEU A 454 15.77 -8.74 22.68
N LEU A 455 16.95 -8.12 22.79
CA LEU A 455 18.08 -8.39 21.89
C LEU A 455 18.51 -9.87 21.94
N ALA A 456 18.61 -10.45 23.14
CA ALA A 456 18.91 -11.87 23.32
C ALA A 456 17.84 -12.78 22.65
N SER A 457 16.56 -12.39 22.73
CA SER A 457 15.46 -13.16 22.14
C SER A 457 15.48 -13.21 20.60
N LEU A 458 16.16 -12.27 19.94
CA LEU A 458 16.20 -12.20 18.47
C LEU A 458 17.03 -13.32 17.83
N LYS A 459 17.90 -14.00 18.60
CA LYS A 459 18.81 -15.06 18.11
C LYS A 459 19.58 -14.60 16.87
N LEU A 460 20.24 -13.44 16.98
CA LEU A 460 20.99 -12.84 15.89
C LEU A 460 22.20 -13.72 15.50
N PRO A 461 22.61 -13.72 14.22
CA PRO A 461 23.89 -14.28 13.82
C PRO A 461 25.06 -13.57 14.53
N PRO A 462 26.27 -14.17 14.53
CA PRO A 462 27.48 -13.51 15.02
C PRO A 462 27.64 -12.13 14.35
N THR A 463 27.52 -11.07 15.14
CA THR A 463 27.43 -9.69 14.62
C THR A 463 28.80 -9.03 14.60
N GLN A 464 29.19 -8.45 13.46
CA GLN A 464 30.51 -7.81 13.25
C GLN A 464 30.47 -6.31 13.49
N ALA A 465 29.31 -5.68 13.31
CA ALA A 465 29.10 -4.28 13.63
C ALA A 465 27.66 -4.05 14.09
N VAL A 466 27.50 -3.18 15.10
CA VAL A 466 26.21 -2.66 15.54
C VAL A 466 26.21 -1.16 15.30
N VAL A 467 25.26 -0.66 14.53
CA VAL A 467 25.13 0.77 14.22
C VAL A 467 23.84 1.31 14.80
N ILE A 468 23.91 2.40 15.55
CA ILE A 468 22.82 2.97 16.33
C ILE A 468 22.58 4.41 15.91
N CYS A 469 21.34 4.76 15.60
CA CYS A 469 20.95 6.15 15.34
C CYS A 469 19.57 6.45 15.90
N GLY A 470 19.45 7.57 16.62
CA GLY A 470 18.24 8.01 17.28
C GLY A 470 18.54 9.14 18.27
N PRO A 471 17.56 9.51 19.12
CA PRO A 471 17.78 10.51 20.16
C PRO A 471 18.93 10.11 21.12
N PRO A 472 19.68 11.05 21.72
CA PRO A 472 20.83 10.72 22.57
C PRO A 472 20.53 9.74 23.71
N GLY A 473 19.37 9.90 24.38
CA GLY A 473 18.94 8.97 25.42
C GLY A 473 18.61 7.56 24.90
N PHE A 474 18.12 7.45 23.66
CA PHE A 474 17.95 6.16 22.98
C PHE A 474 19.31 5.53 22.67
N ASN A 475 20.22 6.28 22.05
CA ASN A 475 21.54 5.77 21.66
C ASN A 475 22.30 5.21 22.86
N LYS A 476 22.36 5.96 23.96
CA LYS A 476 23.03 5.54 25.19
C LYS A 476 22.43 4.27 25.79
N ALA A 477 21.10 4.21 25.91
CA ALA A 477 20.42 3.08 26.51
C ALA A 477 20.58 1.81 25.66
N VAL A 478 20.40 1.92 24.35
CA VAL A 478 20.48 0.77 23.44
C VAL A 478 21.93 0.26 23.31
N ALA A 479 22.92 1.14 23.29
CA ALA A 479 24.33 0.73 23.33
C ALA A 479 24.66 -0.10 24.57
N ALA A 480 24.19 0.33 25.76
CA ALA A 480 24.36 -0.44 26.99
C ALA A 480 23.68 -1.82 26.90
N SER A 481 22.45 -1.88 26.38
CA SER A 481 21.73 -3.15 26.19
C SER A 481 22.39 -4.10 25.19
N VAL A 482 23.06 -3.59 24.17
CA VAL A 482 23.82 -4.39 23.18
C VAL A 482 24.98 -5.11 23.86
N VAL A 483 25.73 -4.42 24.72
CA VAL A 483 26.85 -4.98 25.49
C VAL A 483 26.35 -5.96 26.55
N GLU A 484 25.29 -5.60 27.29
CA GLU A 484 24.67 -6.46 28.30
C GLU A 484 24.15 -7.77 27.70
N ALA A 485 23.51 -7.70 26.52
CA ALA A 485 23.05 -8.89 25.79
C ALA A 485 24.18 -9.66 25.07
N GLN A 486 25.43 -9.19 25.17
CA GLN A 486 26.60 -9.79 24.52
C GLN A 486 26.42 -9.97 23.00
N VAL A 487 25.71 -9.05 22.34
CA VAL A 487 25.48 -9.09 20.88
C VAL A 487 26.80 -8.96 20.11
N CYS A 488 27.67 -8.06 20.59
CA CYS A 488 29.03 -7.89 20.12
C CYS A 488 29.87 -7.25 21.26
N LYS A 489 31.17 -7.09 21.02
CA LYS A 489 32.02 -6.31 21.91
C LYS A 489 31.75 -4.81 21.75
N GLU A 490 32.06 -4.02 22.78
CA GLU A 490 31.77 -2.58 22.81
C GLU A 490 32.46 -1.81 21.69
N GLU A 491 33.68 -2.20 21.28
CA GLU A 491 34.42 -1.57 20.19
C GLU A 491 33.78 -1.74 18.80
N LEU A 492 32.79 -2.64 18.68
CA LEU A 492 32.02 -2.87 17.45
C LEU A 492 30.67 -2.14 17.46
N VAL A 493 30.42 -1.30 18.47
CA VAL A 493 29.22 -0.48 18.58
C VAL A 493 29.52 0.93 18.08
N HIS A 494 28.77 1.35 17.07
CA HIS A 494 28.92 2.65 16.41
C HIS A 494 27.65 3.46 16.58
N ILE A 495 27.77 4.70 17.06
CA ILE A 495 26.65 5.64 17.19
C ILE A 495 26.82 6.72 16.13
N LEU A 496 25.77 6.94 15.33
CA LEU A 496 25.72 8.00 14.31
C LEU A 496 25.19 9.32 14.86
#